data_AF-A0A660KWA7-F1
#
_entry.id   AF-A0A660KWA7-F1
#
_cell.length_a   1.000
_cell.length_b   1.000
_cell.length_c   1.000
_cell.angle_alpha   90.00
_cell.angle_beta   90.00
_cell.angle_gamma   90.00
#
_symmetry.space_group_name_H-M   'P 1'
#
loop_
_entity.id
_entity.type
_entity.pdbx_description
1 polymer ?
#
loop_
_entity_poly.entity_id
_entity_poly.type
_entity_poly.pdbx_seq_one_letter_code
_entity_poly.pdbx_strand_id
1 'polypeptide(L)'
;MNSERSQAYGRVMRTLEDLGPSKLLPAEQARVRAVADTLLFSEDGRDDTTVEAIGSVHALTDHLVATERWSESSAQQLRDDLEACGPALLLR
;
A
#
# COMPACT_ATOMS: atom_id res chain seq x y z
N MET A 1 14.86 8.92 4.25
CA MET A 1 13.95 9.11 3.10
C MET A 1 14.78 9.29 1.83
N ASN A 2 14.55 8.51 0.76
CA ASN A 2 15.22 8.70 -0.53
C ASN A 2 14.20 9.13 -1.61
N SER A 3 14.68 9.57 -2.78
CA SER A 3 13.80 10.07 -3.85
C SER A 3 12.83 8.99 -4.38
N GLU A 4 13.25 7.73 -4.40
CA GLU A 4 12.46 6.60 -4.90
C GLU A 4 11.24 6.32 -4.01
N ARG A 5 11.42 6.30 -2.69
CA ARG A 5 10.34 6.09 -1.71
C ARG A 5 9.29 7.19 -1.77
N SER A 6 9.71 8.44 -1.91
CA SER A 6 8.77 9.56 -2.07
C SER A 6 8.02 9.52 -3.39
N GLN A 7 8.63 9.03 -4.47
CA GLN A 7 7.95 8.84 -5.75
C GLN A 7 6.92 7.71 -5.68
N ALA A 8 7.26 6.59 -5.02
CA ALA A 8 6.33 5.49 -4.76
C ALA A 8 5.11 5.96 -3.97
N TYR A 9 5.35 6.72 -2.90
CA TYR A 9 4.28 7.34 -2.12
C TYR A 9 3.35 8.21 -2.99
N GLY A 10 3.93 9.03 -3.88
CA GLY A 10 3.17 9.83 -4.83
C GLY A 10 2.30 9.00 -5.78
N ARG A 11 2.76 7.81 -6.20
CA ARG A 11 1.95 6.88 -7.00
C ARG A 11 0.80 6.29 -6.20
N VAL A 12 1.03 5.91 -4.93
CA VAL A 12 -0.03 5.42 -4.03
C VAL A 12 -1.12 6.48 -3.85
N MET A 13 -0.75 7.72 -3.56
CA MET A 13 -1.72 8.80 -3.37
C MET A 13 -2.54 9.05 -4.63
N ARG A 14 -1.90 9.03 -5.80
CA ARG A 14 -2.59 9.14 -7.09
C ARG A 14 -3.55 7.99 -7.35
N THR A 15 -3.14 6.76 -7.07
CA THR A 15 -4.03 5.59 -7.19
C THR A 15 -5.29 5.73 -6.33
N LEU A 16 -5.16 6.26 -5.11
CA LEU A 16 -6.30 6.52 -4.23
C LEU A 16 -7.23 7.63 -4.75
N GLU A 17 -6.65 8.67 -5.35
CA GLU A 17 -7.41 9.75 -6.00
C GLU A 17 -8.17 9.24 -7.23
N ASP A 18 -7.51 8.45 -8.08
CA ASP A 18 -8.06 7.94 -9.34
C ASP A 18 -9.17 6.91 -9.13
N LEU A 19 -9.01 6.01 -8.15
CA LEU A 19 -10.01 4.98 -7.84
C LEU A 19 -11.27 5.57 -7.22
N GLY A 20 -11.11 6.62 -6.41
CA GLY A 20 -12.21 7.29 -5.73
C GLY A 20 -13.02 6.40 -4.78
N PRO A 21 -14.06 6.97 -4.13
CA PRO A 21 -14.86 6.27 -3.12
C PRO A 21 -15.73 5.13 -3.67
N SER A 22 -15.91 5.05 -4.98
CA SER A 22 -16.72 4.00 -5.64
C SER A 22 -15.97 2.68 -5.82
N LYS A 23 -14.64 2.70 -5.85
CA LYS A 23 -13.80 1.49 -5.97
C LYS A 23 -13.12 1.11 -4.66
N LEU A 24 -12.79 2.10 -3.83
CA LEU A 24 -12.20 1.90 -2.52
C LEU A 24 -12.92 2.79 -1.51
N LEU A 25 -13.58 2.18 -0.53
CA LEU A 25 -14.37 2.89 0.47
C LEU A 25 -13.48 3.84 1.30
N PRO A 26 -14.03 4.91 1.91
CA PRO A 26 -13.23 5.87 2.66
C PRO A 26 -12.34 5.24 3.76
N ALA A 27 -12.86 4.24 4.48
CA ALA A 27 -12.09 3.52 5.49
C ALA A 27 -10.96 2.67 4.88
N GLU A 28 -11.18 2.07 3.71
CA GLU A 28 -10.19 1.30 2.97
C GLU A 28 -9.09 2.22 2.42
N GLN A 29 -9.45 3.40 1.90
CA GLN A 29 -8.47 4.41 1.48
C GLN A 29 -7.64 4.91 2.67
N ALA A 30 -8.28 5.22 3.80
CA ALA A 30 -7.57 5.65 5.01
C ALA A 30 -6.57 4.59 5.49
N ARG A 31 -6.95 3.30 5.42
CA ARG A 31 -6.06 2.18 5.72
C ARG A 31 -4.86 2.14 4.78
N VAL A 32 -5.05 2.29 3.47
CA VAL A 32 -3.94 2.32 2.50
C VAL A 32 -3.01 3.51 2.74
N ARG A 33 -3.55 4.71 3.03
CA ARG A 33 -2.73 5.89 3.38
C ARG A 33 -1.90 5.65 4.63
N ALA A 34 -2.51 5.11 5.68
CA ALA A 34 -1.80 4.78 6.91
C ALA A 34 -0.65 3.78 6.69
N VAL A 35 -0.87 2.76 5.87
CA VAL A 35 0.21 1.81 5.49
C VAL A 35 1.31 2.54 4.72
N ALA A 36 0.97 3.37 3.73
CA ALA A 36 1.95 4.13 2.97
C ALA A 36 2.79 5.06 3.86
N ASP A 37 2.16 5.74 4.82
CA ASP A 37 2.84 6.60 5.80
C ASP A 37 3.78 5.77 6.69
N THR A 38 3.29 4.66 7.26
CA THR A 38 4.10 3.74 8.06
C THR A 38 5.34 3.27 7.29
N LEU A 39 5.17 2.83 6.05
CA LEU A 39 6.26 2.37 5.21
C LEU A 39 7.21 3.52 4.85
N LEU A 40 6.70 4.71 4.54
CA LEU A 40 7.51 5.87 4.20
C LEU A 40 8.42 6.33 5.35
N PHE A 41 7.96 6.20 6.60
CA PHE A 41 8.72 6.59 7.79
C PHE A 41 9.51 5.45 8.45
N SER A 42 9.29 4.20 8.04
CA SER A 42 10.06 3.07 8.55
C SER A 42 11.53 3.09 8.10
N GLU A 43 12.43 2.72 9.01
CA GLU A 43 13.86 2.54 8.76
C GLU A 43 14.24 1.06 8.59
N ASP A 44 13.47 0.13 9.16
CA ASP A 44 13.69 -1.32 9.10
C ASP A 44 12.45 -2.03 8.55
N GLY A 45 12.65 -2.86 7.52
CA GLY A 45 11.56 -3.64 6.93
C GLY A 45 11.04 -4.75 7.84
N ARG A 46 11.75 -5.06 8.94
CA ARG A 46 11.47 -6.21 9.80
C ARG A 46 10.87 -5.85 11.15
N ASP A 47 10.65 -4.57 11.43
CA ASP A 47 9.96 -4.20 12.65
C ASP A 47 8.48 -4.62 12.60
N ASP A 48 7.92 -4.94 13.76
CA ASP A 48 6.56 -5.46 13.87
C ASP A 48 5.52 -4.51 13.24
N THR A 49 5.71 -3.19 13.33
CA THR A 49 4.78 -2.20 12.78
C THR A 49 4.79 -2.22 11.26
N THR A 50 5.97 -2.35 10.65
CA THR A 50 6.13 -2.51 9.20
C THR A 50 5.50 -3.82 8.71
N VAL A 51 5.77 -4.93 9.40
CA VAL A 51 5.22 -6.25 9.05
C VAL A 51 3.69 -6.26 9.15
N GLU A 52 3.14 -5.71 10.24
CA GLU A 52 1.69 -5.57 10.42
C GLU A 52 1.05 -4.69 9.33
N ALA A 53 1.68 -3.58 8.96
CA ALA A 53 1.19 -2.69 7.92
C ALA A 53 1.12 -3.38 6.55
N ILE A 54 2.14 -4.18 6.20
CA ILE A 54 2.15 -4.98 4.96
C ILE A 54 1.05 -6.05 5.01
N GLY A 55 0.99 -6.85 6.08
CA GLY A 55 -0.05 -7.88 6.22
C GLY A 55 -1.46 -7.29 6.15
N SER A 56 -1.63 -6.08 6.69
CA SER A 56 -2.87 -5.33 6.65
C SER A 56 -3.30 -4.95 5.22
N VAL A 57 -2.40 -4.52 4.35
CA VAL A 57 -2.77 -4.20 2.96
C VAL A 57 -2.95 -5.44 2.09
N HIS A 58 -2.20 -6.52 2.35
CA HIS A 58 -2.41 -7.82 1.68
C HIS A 58 -3.82 -8.35 1.98
N ALA A 59 -4.22 -8.38 3.25
CA ALA A 59 -5.55 -8.82 3.63
C ALA A 59 -6.67 -7.96 3.01
N LEU A 60 -6.47 -6.63 2.91
CA LEU A 60 -7.42 -5.75 2.24
C LEU A 60 -7.54 -6.08 0.74
N THR A 61 -6.42 -6.16 0.05
CA THR A 61 -6.39 -6.39 -1.41
C THR A 61 -6.89 -7.78 -1.78
N ASP A 62 -6.54 -8.81 -1.00
CA ASP A 62 -7.08 -10.17 -1.15
C ASP A 62 -8.61 -10.19 -1.01
N HIS A 63 -9.14 -9.47 0.00
CA HIS A 63 -10.58 -9.36 0.19
C HIS A 63 -11.27 -8.67 -0.99
N LEU A 64 -10.68 -7.60 -1.53
CA LEU A 64 -11.23 -6.87 -2.67
C LEU A 64 -11.24 -7.71 -3.96
N VAL A 65 -10.22 -8.54 -4.17
CA VAL A 65 -10.16 -9.48 -5.30
C VAL A 65 -11.17 -10.61 -5.11
N ALA A 66 -11.22 -11.23 -3.92
CA ALA A 66 -12.13 -12.33 -3.62
C ALA A 66 -13.62 -11.93 -3.71
N THR A 67 -13.92 -10.64 -3.53
CA THR A 67 -15.27 -10.07 -3.68
C THR A 67 -15.51 -9.44 -5.06
N GLU A 68 -14.60 -9.66 -6.02
CA GLU A 68 -14.67 -9.17 -7.40
C GLU A 68 -14.77 -7.64 -7.53
N ARG A 69 -14.47 -6.91 -6.46
CA ARG A 69 -14.44 -5.44 -6.48
C ARG A 69 -13.21 -4.93 -7.22
N TRP A 70 -12.10 -5.67 -7.17
CA TRP A 70 -10.83 -5.36 -7.81
C TRP A 70 -10.34 -6.55 -8.65
N SER A 71 -9.55 -6.25 -9.70
CA SER A 71 -8.79 -7.27 -10.39
C SER A 71 -7.49 -7.58 -9.64
N GLU A 72 -6.96 -8.79 -9.85
CA GLU A 72 -5.63 -9.19 -9.34
C GLU A 72 -4.54 -8.20 -9.76
N SER A 73 -4.59 -7.70 -11.00
CA SER A 73 -3.62 -6.74 -11.51
C SER A 73 -3.64 -5.41 -10.75
N SER A 74 -4.81 -4.91 -10.37
CA SER A 74 -4.93 -3.67 -9.58
C SER A 74 -4.46 -3.88 -8.14
N ALA A 75 -4.74 -5.04 -7.56
CA ALA A 75 -4.25 -5.42 -6.24
C ALA A 75 -2.72 -5.48 -6.23
N GLN A 76 -2.12 -6.17 -7.20
CA GLN A 76 -0.66 -6.31 -7.29
C GLN A 76 0.03 -4.95 -7.50
N GLN A 77 -0.48 -4.11 -8.40
CA GLN A 77 0.08 -2.78 -8.63
C GLN A 77 0.11 -1.94 -7.34
N LEU A 78 -0.95 -1.98 -6.54
CA LEU A 78 -0.98 -1.25 -5.27
C LEU A 78 0.04 -1.81 -4.26
N ARG A 79 0.19 -3.13 -4.17
CA ARG A 79 1.17 -3.78 -3.29
C ARG A 79 2.59 -3.38 -3.67
N ASP A 80 2.93 -3.46 -4.95
CA ASP A 80 4.26 -3.08 -5.46
C ASP A 80 4.58 -1.61 -5.15
N ASP A 81 3.61 -0.72 -5.34
CA ASP A 81 3.77 0.70 -5.03
C ASP A 81 3.92 0.97 -3.53
N LEU A 82 3.23 0.21 -2.67
CA LEU A 82 3.37 0.31 -1.22
C LEU A 82 4.70 -0.25 -0.74
N GLU A 83 5.12 -1.42 -1.20
CA GLU A 83 6.41 -2.02 -0.86
C GLU A 83 7.56 -1.07 -1.23
N ALA A 84 7.46 -0.38 -2.37
CA ALA A 84 8.42 0.63 -2.80
C ALA A 84 8.45 1.90 -1.92
N CYS A 85 7.44 2.14 -1.08
CA CYS A 85 7.49 3.21 -0.07
C CYS A 85 8.43 2.87 1.10
N GLY A 86 8.65 1.58 1.37
CA GLY A 86 9.41 1.11 2.51
C GLY A 86 10.92 1.00 2.27
N PRO A 87 11.69 0.64 3.30
CA PRO A 87 13.13 0.43 3.17
C PRO A 87 13.44 -0.74 2.22
N ALA A 88 14.55 -0.64 1.47
CA ALA A 88 14.93 -1.61 0.43
C ALA A 88 15.09 -3.08 0.90
N LEU A 89 15.18 -3.30 2.22
CA LEU A 89 15.21 -4.64 2.82
C LEU A 89 13.87 -5.38 2.76
N LEU A 90 12.78 -4.73 2.35
CA LEU A 90 11.47 -5.35 2.16
C LEU A 90 11.39 -6.26 0.93
N LEU A 91 12.20 -6.02 -0.10
CA LEU A 91 12.17 -6.77 -1.37
C LEU A 91 13.15 -7.96 -1.36
N ARG A 92 13.01 -8.89 -0.40
CA ARG A 92 13.73 -10.19 -0.42
C ARG A 92 12.97 -11.32 0.23
#